data_AF-J3FSF0-F1
#
_entry.id   AF-J3FSF0-F1
#
_cell.length_a   1.000
_cell.length_b   1.000
_cell.length_c   1.000
_cell.angle_alpha   90.00
_cell.angle_beta   90.00
_cell.angle_gamma   90.00
#
_symmetry.space_group_name_H-M   'P 1'
#
loop_
_entity.id
_entity.type
_entity.pdbx_description
1 polymer ?
#
loop_
_entity_poly.entity_id
_entity_poly.type
_entity_poly.pdbx_seq_one_letter_code
_entity_poly.pdbx_strand_id
1 'polypeptide(L)' 'MEKQLSPRDQLLESDVPPIIFCISPDDPIIKYIKAGQKVTYDLVRGDNGQYYAVDIKLAQDEDFLKHPHSSVVL' A
#
# COMPACT_ATOMS: atom_id res chain seq x y z
N MET A 1 38.12 8.93 11.80
CA MET A 1 37.32 8.60 10.61
C MET A 1 35.96 8.16 11.10
N GLU A 2 35.00 9.08 11.11
CA GLU A 2 33.62 8.79 11.43
C GLU A 2 32.82 9.38 10.28
N LYS A 3 32.19 8.53 9.47
CA LYS A 3 31.25 9.00 8.43
C LYS A 3 30.02 9.47 9.19
N GLN A 4 29.95 10.78 9.43
CA GLN A 4 28.75 11.43 9.91
C GLN A 4 27.68 11.28 8.82
N LEU A 5 26.78 10.32 9.01
CA LEU A 5 25.60 10.16 8.16
C LEU A 5 24.75 11.42 8.27
N SER A 6 24.26 11.91 7.13
CA SER A 6 23.54 13.18 7.09
C SER A 6 22.15 13.01 7.72
N PRO A 7 21.56 14.03 8.37
CA PRO A 7 20.22 13.96 8.95
C PRO A 7 19.12 13.62 7.93
N ARG A 8 19.40 13.79 6.63
CA ARG A 8 18.49 13.45 5.53
C ARG A 8 18.40 11.94 5.27
N ASP A 9 19.41 11.17 5.66
CA ASP A 9 19.38 9.70 5.59
C ASP A 9 18.57 9.08 6.75
N GLN A 10 18.12 9.90 7.71
CA GLN A 10 17.22 9.52 8.81
C GLN A 10 15.80 10.06 8.61
N LEU A 11 15.44 10.54 7.41
CA LEU A 11 14.08 10.98 7.12
C LEU A 11 13.18 9.74 7.02
N LEU A 12 12.77 9.28 8.21
CA LEU A 12 11.69 8.37 8.55
C LEU A 12 11.09 7.62 7.36
N GLU A 13 11.31 6.31 7.32
CA GLU A 13 10.39 5.35 6.67
C GLU A 13 8.96 5.38 7.30
N SER A 14 8.60 6.42 8.06
CA SER A 14 7.50 6.46 9.04
C SER A 14 6.75 7.80 9.09
N ASP A 15 6.83 8.66 8.07
CA ASP A 15 5.89 9.80 7.93
C ASP A 15 4.68 9.45 7.06
N VAL A 16 4.76 8.37 6.29
CA VAL A 16 3.59 7.82 5.58
C VAL A 16 2.89 6.85 6.52
N PRO A 17 1.64 7.14 6.95
CA PRO A 17 0.91 6.22 7.80
C PRO A 17 0.75 4.87 7.09
N PRO A 18 0.87 3.74 7.81
CA PRO A 18 0.72 2.42 7.21
C PRO A 18 -0.67 2.31 6.56
N ILE A 19 -0.70 1.77 5.35
CA ILE A 19 -1.95 1.50 4.64
C ILE A 19 -2.47 0.15 5.12
N ILE A 20 -3.65 0.15 5.75
CA ILE A 20 -4.25 -1.05 6.32
C ILE A 20 -5.13 -1.71 5.26
N PHE A 21 -4.76 -2.92 4.84
CA PHE A 21 -5.54 -3.72 3.89
C PHE A 21 -6.69 -4.43 4.60
N CYS A 22 -7.91 -4.13 4.21
CA CYS A 22 -9.11 -4.80 4.70
C CYS A 22 -9.53 -5.89 3.70
N ILE A 23 -9.07 -7.13 3.93
CA ILE A 23 -9.39 -8.28 3.10
C ILE A 23 -10.21 -9.26 3.92
N SER A 24 -11.35 -9.69 3.38
CA SER A 24 -12.14 -10.75 4.00
C SER A 24 -11.35 -12.06 4.00
N PRO A 25 -11.38 -12.87 5.07
CA PRO A 25 -10.62 -14.13 5.11
C PRO A 25 -11.09 -15.13 4.04
N ASP A 26 -12.34 -15.02 3.58
CA ASP A 26 -12.91 -15.84 2.52
C ASP A 26 -12.58 -15.34 1.10
N ASP A 27 -11.97 -14.16 0.97
CA ASP A 27 -11.63 -13.59 -0.34
C ASP A 27 -10.49 -14.40 -0.98
N PRO A 28 -10.68 -14.96 -2.18
CA PRO A 28 -9.64 -15.75 -2.84
C PRO A 28 -8.36 -14.95 -3.12
N ILE A 29 -8.41 -13.60 -3.18
CA ILE A 29 -7.23 -12.77 -3.44
C ILE A 29 -6.13 -12.95 -2.40
N ILE A 30 -6.48 -13.33 -1.17
CA ILE A 30 -5.52 -13.55 -0.08
C ILE A 30 -4.47 -14.63 -0.41
N LYS A 31 -4.80 -15.55 -1.32
CA LYS A 31 -3.89 -16.61 -1.79
C LYS A 31 -2.87 -16.12 -2.81
N TYR A 32 -3.16 -15.00 -3.47
CA TYR A 32 -2.36 -14.50 -4.59
C TYR A 32 -1.49 -13.30 -4.20
N ILE A 33 -1.90 -12.55 -3.19
CA ILE A 33 -1.14 -11.42 -2.63
C ILE A 33 0.15 -11.91 -1.96
N LYS A 34 1.28 -11.34 -2.38
CA LYS A 34 2.62 -11.60 -1.85
C LYS A 34 3.40 -10.29 -1.68
N ALA A 35 4.32 -10.27 -0.72
CA ALA A 35 5.28 -9.17 -0.59
C ALA A 35 6.05 -8.97 -1.91
N GLY A 36 6.31 -7.71 -2.26
CA GLY A 36 6.91 -7.29 -3.51
C GLY A 36 5.95 -7.20 -4.70
N GLN A 37 4.67 -7.56 -4.55
CA GLN A 37 3.69 -7.41 -5.63
C GLN A 37 3.03 -6.04 -5.60
N LYS A 38 2.74 -5.51 -6.79
CA LYS A 38 1.98 -4.28 -6.95
C LYS A 38 0.48 -4.58 -6.96
N VAL A 39 -0.27 -3.81 -6.19
CA VAL A 39 -1.74 -3.90 -6.10
C VAL A 39 -2.37 -2.53 -6.33
N THR A 40 -3.60 -2.53 -6.83
CA THR A 40 -4.48 -1.37 -6.85
C THR A 40 -5.54 -1.52 -5.77
N TYR A 41 -6.00 -0.40 -5.24
CA TYR A 41 -7.01 -0.36 -4.19
C TYR A 41 -7.72 1.00 -4.17
N ASP A 42 -8.89 1.01 -3.55
CA ASP A 42 -9.60 2.23 -3.17
C ASP A 42 -9.28 2.57 -1.72
N LEU A 43 -9.01 3.86 -1.47
CA LEU A 43 -8.73 4.35 -0.14
C LEU A 43 -10.02 4.90 0.49
N VAL A 44 -10.42 4.33 1.62
CA VAL A 44 -11.58 4.80 2.39
C VAL A 44 -11.13 5.25 3.77
N ARG A 45 -11.74 6.33 4.28
CA ARG A 45 -11.48 6.82 5.64
C ARG A 45 -12.51 6.20 6.58
N GLY A 46 -12.06 5.46 7.59
CA GLY A 46 -12.92 4.93 8.64
C GLY A 46 -13.29 5.99 9.67
N ASP A 47 -14.26 5.67 10.53
CA ASP A 47 -14.79 6.59 11.54
C ASP A 47 -13.76 6.98 12.62
N ASN A 48 -12.75 6.14 12.82
CA ASN A 48 -11.60 6.42 13.69
C ASN A 48 -10.56 7.37 13.03
N GLY A 49 -10.85 7.88 11.83
CA GLY A 49 -9.99 8.77 11.07
C GLY A 49 -8.83 8.10 10.34
N GLN A 50 -8.66 6.78 10.47
CA GLN A 50 -7.64 6.00 9.75
C GLN A 50 -8.07 5.71 8.31
N TYR A 51 -7.10 5.50 7.44
CA TYR A 51 -7.35 5.10 6.06
C TYR A 51 -7.20 3.59 5.90
N TYR A 52 -8.09 3.02 5.11
CA TYR A 52 -8.14 1.59 4.81
C TYR A 52 -8.14 1.39 3.29
N ALA A 53 -7.38 0.41 2.83
CA ALA A 53 -7.44 -0.07 1.46
C ALA A 53 -8.54 -1.12 1.32
N VAL A 54 -9.45 -0.89 0.37
CA VAL A 54 -10.56 -1.79 -0.01
C VAL A 54 -10.55 -2.00 -1.52
N ASP A 55 -11.39 -2.91 -2.02
CA ASP A 55 -11.44 -3.30 -3.45
C ASP A 55 -10.05 -3.62 -4.02
N ILE A 56 -9.28 -4.39 -3.26
CA ILE A 56 -7.88 -4.67 -3.57
C ILE A 56 -7.83 -5.60 -4.78
N LYS A 57 -7.00 -5.25 -5.76
CA LYS A 57 -6.80 -6.03 -6.98
C LYS A 57 -5.31 -6.14 -7.28
N LEU A 58 -4.89 -7.28 -7.82
CA LEU A 58 -3.54 -7.41 -8.35
C LEU A 58 -3.41 -6.46 -9.54
N ALA A 59 -2.39 -5.63 -9.52
CA ALA A 59 -2.20 -4.70 -10.62
C ALA A 59 -1.56 -5.45 -11.79
N GLN A 60 -2.30 -5.62 -12.88
CA GLN A 60 -1.73 -6.04 -14.16
C GLN A 60 -1.20 -4.80 -14.90
N ASP A 61 -0.20 -4.97 -15.76
CA ASP A 61 0.42 -3.85 -16.50
C ASP A 61 -0.59 -2.97 -17.26
N GLU A 62 -1.73 -3.53 -17.69
CA GLU A 62 -2.76 -2.81 -18.44
C GLU A 62 -3.82 -2.09 -17.57
N ASP A 63 -3.93 -2.41 -16.28
CA ASP A 63 -4.99 -1.87 -15.39
C ASP A 63 -4.71 -0.43 -14.92
N PHE A 64 -3.46 0.02 -15.00
CA PHE A 64 -3.06 1.38 -14.60
C PHE A 64 -3.63 2.50 -15.48
N LEU A 65 -4.16 2.16 -16.66
CA LEU A 65 -4.60 3.15 -17.63
C LEU A 65 -6.11 3.43 -17.58
N LYS A 66 -6.89 2.65 -16.80
CA LYS A 66 -8.36 2.69 -16.92
C LYS A 66 -9.08 3.35 -15.75
N HIS A 67 -8.51 3.41 -14.54
CA HIS A 67 -9.21 3.97 -13.38
C HIS A 67 -8.26 4.68 -12.38
N PRO A 68 -8.72 5.74 -11.67
CA PRO A 68 -7.91 6.47 -10.69
C PRO A 68 -7.81 5.73 -9.35
N HIS A 69 -7.38 4.46 -9.39
CA HIS A 69 -7.16 3.67 -8.18
C HIS A 69 -5.77 4.00 -7.63
N SER A 70 -5.65 4.01 -6.30
CA SER A 70 -4.34 4.12 -5.67
C SER A 70 -3.56 2.82 -5.91
N SER A 71 -2.23 2.90 -5.96
CA SER A 71 -1.39 1.71 -6.15
C SER A 71 -0.18 1.72 -5.23
N VAL A 72 0.19 0.54 -4.73
CA VAL A 72 1.34 0.35 -3.84
C VAL A 72 1.99 -1.00 -4.11
N VAL A 73 3.28 -1.11 -3.79
CA VAL A 73 3.99 -2.39 -3.75
C VAL A 73 3.98 -2.88 -2.31
N LEU A 74 3.51 -4.10 -2.11
CA LEU A 74 3.38 -4.76 -0.80
C LEU A 74 4.71 -5.18 -0.20
#